data_AF-A0A2M8M1Q6-F1
#
_entry.id   AF-A0A2M8M1Q6-F1
#
_cell.length_a   1.000
_cell.length_b   1.000
_cell.length_c   1.000
_cell.angle_alpha   90.00
_cell.angle_beta   90.00
_cell.angle_gamma   90.00
#
_symmetry.space_group_name_H-M   'P 1'
#
loop_
_entity.id
_entity.type
_entity.pdbx_description
1 polymer ?
#
loop_
_entity_poly.entity_id
_entity_poly.type
_entity_poly.pdbx_seq_one_letter_code
_entity_poly.pdbx_strand_id
1 'polypeptide(L)'
;MRDEKKGAASAGQAALTTDGRDLAAEVHYPPLDNGLDYLVSVVDHLRGEEVGRRELKYAVVHLQAAVECLLKYRLELEHWSLVFKNPGDAKRSKLDDGSLDSCTVDQTVTRLVNLAGVAIGPKEEKNLKDLAKLRNQLQHYGRPHDAKVNRYVIGANAVNVLEFLIHFVDSELLPRIGPPDGDTAASLARIREGLDEIRGYVAARMRRLRPDLDPVKSRTVTCWECDQFALAVGAGEGGYCFYCHQRRGPEDIALAYAYEVLGRTTWSAVSGGLDPVYWCPLCDVEALVRTVLTAADPENPVDLCFHCGETGSGMRECARCGKPFAAADEESACDDCLHAVIATG
;
A
#
# COMPACT_ATOMS: atom_id res chain seq x y z
N MET A 1 -20.52 61.28 -21.40
CA MET A 1 -20.29 60.38 -20.25
C MET A 1 -20.78 59.02 -20.66
N ARG A 2 -19.82 58.15 -21.01
CA ARG A 2 -20.02 56.83 -21.57
C ARG A 2 -19.98 55.79 -20.46
N ASP A 3 -20.87 54.82 -20.58
CA ASP A 3 -20.67 53.38 -20.39
C ASP A 3 -20.02 52.89 -19.09
N GLU A 4 -20.86 52.53 -18.13
CA GLU A 4 -20.62 51.42 -17.21
C GLU A 4 -21.91 50.61 -17.03
N LYS A 5 -22.01 49.45 -17.70
CA LYS A 5 -22.70 48.23 -17.25
C LYS A 5 -22.70 47.16 -18.36
N LYS A 6 -21.66 46.34 -18.40
CA LYS A 6 -21.61 44.98 -18.98
C LYS A 6 -20.61 44.20 -18.14
N GLY A 7 -20.85 43.00 -17.63
CA GLY A 7 -22.04 42.19 -17.48
C GLY A 7 -21.60 41.11 -16.49
N ALA A 8 -22.35 40.90 -15.42
CA ALA A 8 -22.16 39.75 -14.56
C ALA A 8 -22.67 38.54 -15.36
N ALA A 9 -21.78 37.62 -15.69
CA ALA A 9 -22.18 36.31 -16.20
C ALA A 9 -23.00 35.61 -15.10
N SER A 10 -24.27 35.36 -15.39
CA SER A 10 -25.15 34.59 -14.53
C SER A 10 -24.60 33.18 -14.40
N ALA A 11 -24.29 32.77 -13.17
CA ALA A 11 -24.11 31.36 -12.82
C ALA A 11 -25.33 30.56 -13.33
N GLY A 12 -25.06 29.46 -14.02
CA GLY A 12 -26.07 28.60 -14.62
C GLY A 12 -27.10 28.15 -13.58
N GLN A 13 -28.38 28.21 -13.94
CA GLN A 13 -29.46 27.62 -13.15
C GLN A 13 -29.24 26.10 -13.10
N ALA A 14 -29.05 25.55 -11.91
CA ALA A 14 -28.95 24.11 -11.69
C ALA A 14 -30.21 23.41 -12.24
N ALA A 15 -30.00 22.40 -13.08
CA ALA A 15 -31.11 21.62 -13.64
C ALA A 15 -31.57 20.63 -12.57
N LEU A 16 -32.66 20.94 -11.87
CA LEU A 16 -33.20 20.05 -10.83
C LEU A 16 -34.13 18.99 -11.45
N THR A 17 -34.06 17.75 -10.96
CA THR A 17 -35.07 16.70 -11.19
C THR A 17 -36.42 17.08 -10.57
N THR A 18 -37.47 16.34 -10.90
CA THR A 18 -38.79 16.47 -10.27
C THR A 18 -38.80 16.18 -8.76
N ASP A 19 -37.76 15.53 -8.23
CA ASP A 19 -37.58 15.26 -6.80
C ASP A 19 -36.56 16.20 -6.11
N GLY A 20 -36.07 17.22 -6.82
CA GLY A 20 -35.20 18.25 -6.25
C GLY A 20 -33.70 17.89 -6.20
N ARG A 21 -33.27 16.82 -6.88
CA ARG A 21 -31.85 16.50 -7.08
C ARG A 21 -31.26 17.37 -8.18
N ASP A 22 -30.04 17.85 -7.98
CA ASP A 22 -29.29 18.58 -8.99
C ASP A 22 -28.71 17.61 -10.03
N LEU A 23 -29.28 17.61 -11.23
CA LEU A 23 -28.83 16.78 -12.36
C LEU A 23 -27.38 17.11 -12.76
N ALA A 24 -26.91 18.33 -12.52
CA ALA A 24 -25.52 18.68 -12.80
C ALA A 24 -24.57 18.02 -11.82
N ALA A 25 -24.98 17.84 -10.56
CA ALA A 25 -24.23 17.09 -9.56
C ALA A 25 -24.19 15.58 -9.89
N GLU A 26 -25.24 15.01 -10.49
CA GLU A 26 -25.27 13.60 -10.92
C GLU A 26 -24.24 13.25 -12.02
N VAL A 27 -23.69 14.24 -12.72
CA VAL A 27 -22.67 14.06 -13.77
C VAL A 27 -21.35 14.77 -13.46
N HIS A 28 -21.13 15.14 -12.20
CA HIS A 28 -19.89 15.73 -11.75
C HIS A 28 -18.91 14.64 -11.31
N TYR A 29 -17.89 14.40 -12.12
CA TYR A 29 -16.84 13.40 -11.85
C TYR A 29 -15.48 14.09 -11.72
N PRO A 30 -15.04 14.43 -10.50
CA PRO A 30 -13.73 15.05 -10.27
C PRO A 30 -12.58 14.19 -10.80
N PRO A 31 -11.42 14.79 -11.16
CA PRO A 31 -10.28 14.05 -11.69
C PRO A 31 -9.76 12.94 -10.77
N LEU A 32 -9.77 13.17 -9.45
CA LEU A 32 -9.38 12.16 -8.47
C LEU A 32 -10.32 10.96 -8.51
N ASP A 33 -11.63 11.19 -8.43
CA ASP A 33 -12.64 10.13 -8.41
C ASP A 33 -12.65 9.34 -9.71
N ASN A 34 -12.51 10.00 -10.87
CA ASN A 34 -12.31 9.31 -12.15
C ASN A 34 -11.07 8.42 -12.13
N GLY A 35 -9.94 8.93 -11.61
CA GLY A 35 -8.70 8.17 -11.51
C GLY A 35 -8.86 6.92 -10.64
N LEU A 36 -9.55 7.04 -9.51
CA LEU A 36 -9.84 5.93 -8.60
C LEU A 36 -10.86 4.95 -9.18
N ASP A 37 -11.91 5.42 -9.85
CA ASP A 37 -12.89 4.55 -10.53
C ASP A 37 -12.22 3.70 -11.62
N TYR A 38 -11.33 4.31 -12.41
CA TYR A 38 -10.51 3.53 -13.35
C TYR A 38 -9.64 2.49 -12.66
N LEU A 39 -9.05 2.79 -11.49
CA LEU A 39 -8.30 1.81 -10.71
C LEU A 39 -9.19 0.68 -10.17
N VAL A 40 -10.40 0.97 -9.68
CA VAL A 40 -11.40 -0.04 -9.30
C VAL A 40 -11.64 -0.99 -10.47
N SER A 41 -11.87 -0.45 -11.66
CA SER A 41 -12.08 -1.25 -12.86
C SER A 41 -10.85 -2.08 -13.25
N VAL A 42 -9.63 -1.52 -13.13
CA VAL A 42 -8.39 -2.27 -13.38
C VAL A 42 -8.27 -3.46 -12.44
N VAL A 43 -8.54 -3.27 -11.15
CA VAL A 43 -8.50 -4.34 -10.15
C VAL A 43 -9.50 -5.44 -10.50
N ASP A 44 -10.74 -5.06 -10.82
CA ASP A 44 -11.79 -6.02 -11.24
C ASP A 44 -11.41 -6.84 -12.48
N HIS A 45 -10.61 -6.27 -13.39
CA HIS A 45 -10.14 -6.93 -14.61
C HIS A 45 -8.86 -7.76 -14.40
N LEU A 46 -8.08 -7.50 -13.35
CA LEU A 46 -6.82 -8.19 -13.09
C LEU A 46 -6.90 -9.26 -11.99
N ARG A 47 -7.98 -9.28 -11.20
CA ARG A 47 -8.18 -10.30 -10.16
C ARG A 47 -8.39 -11.70 -10.74
N GLY A 48 -8.07 -12.70 -9.93
CA GLY A 48 -8.24 -14.12 -10.24
C GLY A 48 -6.99 -14.80 -10.82
N GLU A 49 -7.05 -16.12 -10.93
CA GLU A 49 -5.87 -16.92 -11.30
C GLU A 49 -5.43 -16.76 -12.75
N GLU A 50 -6.39 -16.59 -13.66
CA GLU A 50 -6.13 -16.43 -15.10
C GLU A 50 -6.84 -15.21 -15.68
N VAL A 51 -6.06 -14.17 -16.00
CA VAL A 51 -6.57 -12.96 -16.67
C VAL A 51 -6.84 -13.23 -18.15
N GLY A 52 -8.11 -13.24 -18.55
CA GLY A 52 -8.53 -13.45 -19.93
C GLY A 52 -8.10 -12.33 -20.90
N ARG A 53 -8.15 -12.60 -22.21
CA ARG A 53 -7.75 -11.63 -23.26
C ARG A 53 -8.52 -10.30 -23.20
N ARG A 54 -9.84 -10.38 -22.96
CA ARG A 54 -10.72 -9.20 -22.85
C ARG A 54 -10.38 -8.37 -21.62
N GLU A 55 -10.20 -9.05 -20.50
CA GLU A 55 -9.90 -8.45 -19.20
C GLU A 55 -8.53 -7.76 -19.23
N LEU A 56 -7.49 -8.42 -19.77
CA LEU A 56 -6.17 -7.82 -19.91
C LEU A 56 -6.19 -6.55 -20.80
N LYS A 57 -6.98 -6.57 -21.88
CA LYS A 57 -7.15 -5.39 -22.75
C LYS A 57 -7.79 -4.23 -21.98
N TYR A 58 -8.88 -4.47 -21.25
CA TYR A 58 -9.56 -3.41 -20.50
C TYR A 58 -8.72 -2.92 -19.32
N ALA A 59 -8.03 -3.80 -18.60
CA ALA A 59 -7.07 -3.41 -17.59
C ALA A 59 -6.03 -2.43 -18.15
N VAL A 60 -5.43 -2.70 -19.32
CA VAL A 60 -4.46 -1.78 -19.93
C VAL A 60 -5.09 -0.43 -20.33
N VAL A 61 -6.30 -0.45 -20.90
CA VAL A 61 -6.98 0.78 -21.33
C VAL A 61 -7.37 1.64 -20.14
N HIS A 62 -8.00 1.06 -19.12
CA HIS A 62 -8.43 1.79 -17.92
C HIS A 62 -7.23 2.22 -17.07
N LEU A 63 -6.17 1.41 -17.00
CA LEU A 63 -4.96 1.79 -16.27
C LEU A 63 -4.29 3.00 -16.91
N GLN A 64 -4.26 3.10 -18.24
CA GLN A 64 -3.75 4.29 -18.91
C GLN A 64 -4.61 5.54 -18.60
N ALA A 65 -5.94 5.39 -18.50
CA ALA A 65 -6.82 6.49 -18.11
C ALA A 65 -6.58 6.90 -16.65
N ALA A 66 -6.40 5.94 -15.73
CA ALA A 66 -6.01 6.21 -14.35
C ALA A 66 -4.68 6.97 -14.26
N VAL A 67 -3.66 6.57 -15.03
CA VAL A 67 -2.37 7.28 -15.12
C VAL A 67 -2.61 8.75 -15.51
N GLU A 68 -3.41 9.00 -16.55
CA GLU A 68 -3.66 10.34 -17.04
C GLU A 68 -4.40 11.21 -16.00
N CYS A 69 -5.45 10.69 -15.37
CA CYS A 69 -6.23 11.40 -14.36
C CYS A 69 -5.39 11.71 -13.11
N LEU A 70 -4.77 10.69 -12.50
CA LEU A 70 -4.12 10.83 -11.19
C LEU A 70 -2.84 11.67 -11.26
N LEU A 71 -2.01 11.49 -12.30
CA LEU A 71 -0.77 12.27 -12.44
C LEU A 71 -1.08 13.75 -12.74
N LYS A 72 -2.09 14.03 -13.58
CA LYS A 72 -2.50 15.42 -13.86
C LYS A 72 -3.16 16.06 -12.64
N TYR A 73 -3.94 15.31 -11.88
CA TYR A 73 -4.50 15.80 -10.63
C TYR A 73 -3.41 16.23 -9.65
N ARG A 74 -2.32 15.45 -9.50
CA ARG A 74 -1.16 15.89 -8.69
C ARG A 74 -0.52 17.19 -9.20
N LEU A 75 -0.45 17.41 -10.52
CA LEU A 75 0.02 18.69 -11.07
C LEU A 75 -0.95 19.84 -10.78
N GLU A 76 -2.25 19.59 -10.83
CA GLU A 76 -3.25 20.60 -10.51
C GLU A 76 -3.15 21.05 -9.04
N LEU A 77 -2.90 20.11 -8.12
CA LEU A 77 -2.59 20.40 -6.72
C LEU A 77 -1.34 21.26 -6.54
N GLU A 78 -0.37 21.17 -7.47
CA GLU A 78 0.81 22.02 -7.49
C GLU A 78 0.48 23.42 -8.01
N HIS A 79 -0.06 23.50 -9.22
CA HIS A 79 -0.61 24.70 -9.80
C HIS A 79 -1.47 24.37 -11.03
N TRP A 80 -2.71 24.87 -11.06
CA TRP A 80 -3.70 24.59 -12.13
C TRP A 80 -3.20 24.83 -13.57
N SER A 81 -2.30 25.78 -13.80
CA SER A 81 -1.79 26.04 -15.17
C SER A 81 -0.89 24.90 -15.69
N LEU A 82 -0.37 24.04 -14.81
CA LEU A 82 0.56 22.98 -15.18
C LEU A 82 -0.11 21.81 -15.90
N VAL A 83 -1.44 21.71 -15.90
CA VAL A 83 -2.14 20.68 -16.69
C VAL A 83 -2.29 21.06 -18.17
N PHE A 84 -2.07 22.33 -18.52
CA PHE A 84 -2.11 22.79 -19.92
C PHE A 84 -0.89 22.31 -20.68
N LYS A 85 -1.04 21.99 -21.97
CA LYS A 85 0.08 21.68 -22.86
C LYS A 85 1.17 22.75 -22.82
N ASN A 86 0.78 24.03 -22.83
CA ASN A 86 1.65 25.19 -22.67
C ASN A 86 1.19 26.02 -21.46
N PRO A 87 1.86 25.95 -20.29
CA PRO A 87 1.45 26.69 -19.09
C PRO A 87 1.44 28.21 -19.24
N GLY A 88 2.30 28.77 -20.10
CA GLY A 88 2.37 30.21 -20.37
C GLY A 88 1.15 30.77 -21.09
N ASP A 89 0.38 29.92 -21.77
CA ASP A 89 -0.84 30.31 -22.50
C ASP A 89 -2.11 30.00 -21.68
N ALA A 90 -1.95 29.55 -20.44
CA ALA A 90 -3.05 29.05 -19.62
C ALA A 90 -4.05 30.17 -19.29
N LYS A 91 -5.33 29.86 -19.51
CA LYS A 91 -6.46 30.74 -19.14
C LYS A 91 -7.35 29.96 -18.20
N ARG A 92 -7.64 30.51 -17.02
CA ARG A 92 -8.47 29.85 -16.01
C ARG A 92 -9.83 29.42 -16.57
N SER A 93 -10.45 30.27 -17.39
CA SER A 93 -11.72 29.98 -18.05
C SER A 93 -11.71 28.68 -18.87
N LYS A 94 -10.59 28.35 -19.54
CA LYS A 94 -10.46 27.12 -20.34
C LYS A 94 -10.32 25.85 -19.50
N LEU A 95 -9.86 25.99 -18.26
CA LEU A 95 -9.87 24.89 -17.31
C LEU A 95 -11.29 24.68 -16.81
N ASP A 96 -11.95 25.76 -16.38
CA ASP A 96 -13.28 25.70 -15.78
C ASP A 96 -14.36 25.21 -16.79
N ASP A 97 -14.22 25.51 -18.09
CA ASP A 97 -15.13 25.03 -19.15
C ASP A 97 -14.69 23.72 -19.83
N GLY A 98 -13.54 23.15 -19.43
CA GLY A 98 -12.99 21.90 -19.97
C GLY A 98 -12.44 21.97 -21.40
N SER A 99 -12.33 23.15 -22.02
CA SER A 99 -11.83 23.34 -23.40
C SER A 99 -10.31 23.44 -23.52
N LEU A 100 -9.56 23.20 -22.44
CA LEU A 100 -8.10 23.23 -22.45
C LEU A 100 -7.49 22.17 -23.40
N ASP A 101 -6.34 22.53 -24.01
CA ASP A 101 -5.43 21.55 -24.59
C ASP A 101 -4.51 21.05 -23.47
N SER A 102 -4.76 19.84 -22.97
CA SER A 102 -4.04 19.30 -21.82
C SER A 102 -2.67 18.71 -22.21
N CYS A 103 -1.76 18.67 -21.26
CA CYS A 103 -0.44 18.09 -21.46
C CYS A 103 -0.47 16.56 -21.66
N THR A 104 0.56 16.03 -22.30
CA THR A 104 0.75 14.57 -22.44
C THR A 104 1.23 13.95 -21.12
N VAL A 105 1.16 12.61 -21.01
CA VAL A 105 1.72 11.91 -19.85
C VAL A 105 3.22 12.20 -19.68
N ASP A 106 4.00 12.19 -20.77
CA ASP A 106 5.44 12.50 -20.70
C ASP A 106 5.70 13.91 -20.18
N GLN A 107 4.93 14.90 -20.65
CA GLN A 107 5.00 16.27 -20.13
C GLN A 107 4.58 16.34 -18.66
N THR A 108 3.57 15.56 -18.28
CA THR A 108 3.07 15.49 -16.90
C THR A 108 4.16 14.97 -15.96
N VAL A 109 4.76 13.82 -16.28
CA VAL A 109 5.86 13.21 -15.53
C VAL A 109 7.05 14.17 -15.43
N THR A 110 7.45 14.78 -16.55
CA THR A 110 8.56 15.75 -16.57
C THR A 110 8.32 16.91 -15.62
N ARG A 111 7.08 17.41 -15.54
CA ARG A 111 6.71 18.51 -14.63
C ARG A 111 6.63 18.06 -13.18
N LEU A 112 6.08 16.87 -12.92
CA LEU A 112 6.02 16.31 -11.57
C LEU A 112 7.42 16.16 -10.96
N VAL A 113 8.36 15.62 -11.74
CA VAL A 113 9.76 15.45 -11.30
C VAL A 113 10.45 16.81 -11.12
N ASN A 114 10.42 17.67 -12.15
CA ASN A 114 11.25 18.88 -12.15
C ASN A 114 10.67 20.05 -11.36
N LEU A 115 9.33 20.13 -11.24
CA LEU A 115 8.66 21.28 -10.62
C LEU A 115 8.01 20.93 -9.28
N ALA A 116 7.40 19.76 -9.17
CA ALA A 116 6.70 19.33 -7.95
C ALA A 116 7.56 18.43 -7.03
N GLY A 117 8.80 18.11 -7.43
CA GLY A 117 9.74 17.31 -6.65
C GLY A 117 9.31 15.86 -6.42
N VAL A 118 8.40 15.33 -7.24
CA VAL A 118 7.91 13.96 -7.10
C VAL A 118 8.96 12.97 -7.58
N ALA A 119 9.25 11.96 -6.76
CA ALA A 119 10.17 10.89 -7.12
C ALA A 119 9.53 9.92 -8.14
N ILE A 120 9.83 10.10 -9.42
CA ILE A 120 9.50 9.14 -10.49
C ILE A 120 10.80 8.73 -11.17
N GLY A 121 11.22 7.49 -10.97
CA GLY A 121 12.47 6.94 -11.47
C GLY A 121 12.40 6.46 -12.92
N PRO A 122 13.56 6.23 -13.58
CA PRO A 122 13.63 5.82 -14.99
C PRO A 122 12.85 4.54 -15.32
N LYS A 123 12.75 3.61 -14.36
CA LYS A 123 12.00 2.36 -14.52
C LYS A 123 10.49 2.60 -14.57
N GLU A 124 9.99 3.49 -13.72
CA GLU A 124 8.57 3.87 -13.69
C GLU A 124 8.22 4.63 -14.96
N GLU A 125 9.04 5.60 -15.37
CA GLU A 125 8.86 6.29 -16.65
C GLU A 125 8.79 5.33 -17.83
N LYS A 126 9.71 4.36 -17.88
CA LYS A 126 9.71 3.34 -18.93
C LYS A 126 8.41 2.52 -18.89
N ASN A 127 7.96 2.10 -17.71
CA ASN A 127 6.73 1.33 -17.58
C ASN A 127 5.49 2.13 -18.04
N LEU A 128 5.42 3.43 -17.72
CA LEU A 128 4.34 4.31 -18.17
C LEU A 128 4.35 4.48 -19.70
N LYS A 129 5.53 4.69 -20.30
CA LYS A 129 5.69 4.79 -21.76
C LYS A 129 5.30 3.49 -22.47
N ASP A 130 5.72 2.34 -21.92
CA ASP A 130 5.36 1.04 -22.44
C ASP A 130 3.85 0.80 -22.35
N LEU A 131 3.21 1.18 -21.24
CA LEU A 131 1.75 1.07 -21.08
C LEU A 131 1.00 1.90 -22.12
N ALA A 132 1.39 3.16 -22.33
CA ALA A 132 0.76 4.03 -23.32
C ALA A 132 0.89 3.46 -24.74
N LYS A 133 2.06 2.91 -25.08
CA LYS A 133 2.30 2.22 -26.36
C LYS A 133 1.45 0.96 -26.50
N LEU A 134 1.37 0.14 -25.47
CA LEU A 134 0.56 -1.08 -25.44
C LEU A 134 -0.92 -0.75 -25.59
N ARG A 135 -1.42 0.25 -24.88
CA ARG A 135 -2.81 0.74 -25.01
C ARG A 135 -3.12 1.10 -26.45
N ASN A 136 -2.27 1.91 -27.10
CA ASN A 136 -2.48 2.31 -28.50
C ASN A 136 -2.48 1.10 -29.45
N GLN A 137 -1.55 0.16 -29.26
CA GLN A 137 -1.45 -1.05 -30.08
C GLN A 137 -2.68 -1.95 -29.92
N LEU A 138 -3.10 -2.20 -28.69
CA LEU A 138 -4.27 -3.04 -28.40
C LEU A 138 -5.57 -2.40 -28.87
N GLN A 139 -5.74 -1.08 -28.69
CA GLN A 139 -6.96 -0.37 -29.03
C GLN A 139 -7.13 -0.15 -30.54
N HIS A 140 -6.08 0.27 -31.25
CA HIS A 140 -6.17 0.64 -32.67
C HIS A 140 -5.78 -0.47 -33.64
N TYR A 141 -4.93 -1.40 -33.22
CA TYR A 141 -4.41 -2.46 -34.10
C TYR A 141 -4.77 -3.88 -33.63
N GLY A 142 -5.39 -4.00 -32.45
CA GLY A 142 -5.83 -5.27 -31.88
C GLY A 142 -4.71 -6.20 -31.40
N ARG A 143 -3.44 -5.79 -31.54
CA ARG A 143 -2.27 -6.58 -31.11
C ARG A 143 -1.01 -5.70 -30.96
N PRO A 144 -0.05 -6.13 -30.13
CA PRO A 144 1.30 -5.59 -30.20
C PRO A 144 1.95 -5.83 -31.57
N HIS A 145 2.80 -4.90 -31.99
CA HIS A 145 3.56 -5.05 -33.25
C HIS A 145 4.80 -5.94 -33.09
N ASP A 146 5.37 -6.00 -31.89
CA ASP A 146 6.47 -6.89 -31.57
C ASP A 146 5.93 -8.26 -31.14
N ALA A 147 6.28 -9.31 -31.88
CA ALA A 147 5.85 -10.69 -31.62
C ALA A 147 6.32 -11.24 -30.27
N LYS A 148 7.35 -10.63 -29.65
CA LYS A 148 7.83 -11.01 -28.31
C LYS A 148 6.91 -10.51 -27.19
N VAL A 149 6.05 -9.54 -27.48
CA VAL A 149 5.10 -8.99 -26.50
C VAL A 149 3.88 -9.90 -26.43
N ASN A 150 3.89 -10.80 -25.45
CA ASN A 150 2.79 -11.71 -25.14
C ASN A 150 2.00 -11.26 -23.90
N ARG A 151 0.94 -12.00 -23.54
CA ARG A 151 0.07 -11.67 -22.39
C ARG A 151 0.81 -11.48 -21.06
N TYR A 152 1.90 -12.22 -20.84
CA TYR A 152 2.67 -12.15 -19.60
C TYR A 152 3.48 -10.86 -19.51
N VAL A 153 4.07 -10.41 -20.63
CA VAL A 153 4.80 -9.14 -20.71
C VAL A 153 3.83 -7.97 -20.48
N ILE A 154 2.66 -8.01 -21.12
CA ILE A 154 1.62 -6.98 -20.95
C ILE A 154 1.14 -6.95 -19.49
N GLY A 155 0.80 -8.13 -18.93
CA GLY A 155 0.36 -8.25 -17.53
C GLY A 155 1.41 -7.76 -16.53
N ALA A 156 2.69 -8.11 -16.74
CA ALA A 156 3.77 -7.65 -15.87
C ALA A 156 3.94 -6.12 -15.92
N ASN A 157 3.84 -5.50 -17.09
CA ASN A 157 3.88 -4.03 -17.21
C ASN A 157 2.67 -3.39 -16.53
N ALA A 158 1.45 -3.89 -16.77
CA ALA A 158 0.23 -3.40 -16.13
C ALA A 158 0.30 -3.49 -14.60
N VAL A 159 0.78 -4.62 -14.06
CA VAL A 159 0.98 -4.79 -12.61
C VAL A 159 2.00 -3.79 -12.06
N ASN A 160 3.13 -3.57 -12.73
CA ASN A 160 4.12 -2.60 -12.26
C ASN A 160 3.59 -1.15 -12.29
N VAL A 161 2.77 -0.80 -13.28
CA VAL A 161 2.15 0.54 -13.33
C VAL A 161 1.05 0.68 -12.28
N LEU A 162 0.23 -0.35 -12.08
CA LEU A 162 -0.77 -0.37 -11.00
C LEU A 162 -0.09 -0.19 -9.64
N GLU A 163 0.98 -0.93 -9.38
CA GLU A 163 1.75 -0.85 -8.14
C GLU A 163 2.36 0.54 -7.91
N PHE A 164 2.90 1.16 -8.96
CA PHE A 164 3.33 2.56 -8.94
C PHE A 164 2.17 3.52 -8.64
N LEU A 165 1.01 3.37 -9.28
CA LEU A 165 -0.12 4.27 -9.07
C LEU A 165 -0.70 4.17 -7.66
N ILE A 166 -0.79 2.96 -7.10
CA ILE A 166 -1.23 2.81 -5.70
C ILE A 166 -0.25 3.51 -4.76
N HIS A 167 1.06 3.34 -4.98
CA HIS A 167 2.06 4.07 -4.20
C HIS A 167 1.89 5.58 -4.34
N PHE A 168 1.75 6.07 -5.57
CA PHE A 168 1.58 7.47 -5.89
C PHE A 168 0.33 8.06 -5.24
N VAL A 169 -0.79 7.33 -5.23
CA VAL A 169 -2.00 7.75 -4.51
C VAL A 169 -1.69 7.92 -3.03
N ASP A 170 -1.09 6.92 -2.39
CA ASP A 170 -0.83 6.92 -0.95
C ASP A 170 0.24 7.97 -0.53
N SER A 171 1.27 8.22 -1.35
CA SER A 171 2.39 9.11 -1.01
C SER A 171 2.27 10.52 -1.58
N GLU A 172 1.64 10.69 -2.74
CA GLU A 172 1.57 11.98 -3.44
C GLU A 172 0.20 12.64 -3.37
N LEU A 173 -0.89 11.88 -3.37
CA LEU A 173 -2.24 12.44 -3.42
C LEU A 173 -2.89 12.55 -2.03
N LEU A 174 -3.09 11.42 -1.35
CA LEU A 174 -3.82 11.37 -0.08
C LEU A 174 -3.27 12.33 1.00
N PRO A 175 -1.94 12.51 1.16
CA PRO A 175 -1.41 13.46 2.15
C PRO A 175 -1.66 14.93 1.84
N ARG A 176 -2.03 15.26 0.59
CA ARG A 176 -2.22 16.64 0.09
C ARG A 176 -3.67 17.04 -0.04
N ILE A 177 -4.58 16.09 0.12
CA ILE A 177 -6.01 16.34 0.13
C ILE A 177 -6.52 16.21 1.58
N GLY A 178 -7.68 16.82 1.85
CA GLY A 178 -8.38 16.57 3.11
C GLY A 178 -8.81 15.10 3.23
N PRO A 179 -9.38 14.70 4.38
CA PRO A 179 -9.96 13.37 4.51
C PRO A 179 -10.88 13.06 3.33
N PRO A 180 -10.75 11.87 2.70
CA PRO A 180 -11.60 11.51 1.57
C PRO A 180 -13.06 11.49 2.02
N ASP A 181 -13.96 11.91 1.14
CA ASP A 181 -15.38 11.73 1.37
C ASP A 181 -15.78 10.24 1.31
N GLY A 182 -17.06 9.95 1.53
CA GLY A 182 -17.55 8.58 1.59
C GLY A 182 -17.33 7.78 0.30
N ASP A 183 -17.48 8.42 -0.86
CA ASP A 183 -17.39 7.75 -2.16
C ASP A 183 -15.92 7.52 -2.56
N THR A 184 -15.06 8.53 -2.36
CA THR A 184 -13.61 8.38 -2.52
C THR A 184 -13.08 7.29 -1.57
N ALA A 185 -13.53 7.27 -0.31
CA ALA A 185 -13.10 6.28 0.68
C ALA A 185 -13.56 4.86 0.31
N ALA A 186 -14.80 4.71 -0.17
CA ALA A 186 -15.32 3.43 -0.65
C ALA A 186 -14.54 2.90 -1.87
N SER A 187 -14.20 3.78 -2.82
CA SER A 187 -13.36 3.42 -3.97
C SER A 187 -11.97 2.94 -3.52
N LEU A 188 -11.31 3.66 -2.60
CA LEU A 188 -10.02 3.27 -2.06
C LEU A 188 -10.08 1.92 -1.32
N ALA A 189 -11.15 1.67 -0.54
CA ALA A 189 -11.35 0.40 0.14
C ALA A 189 -11.48 -0.76 -0.85
N ARG A 190 -12.36 -0.62 -1.86
CA ARG A 190 -12.56 -1.64 -2.90
C ARG A 190 -11.30 -1.92 -3.71
N ILE A 191 -10.52 -0.89 -4.04
CA ILE A 191 -9.21 -1.07 -4.67
C ILE A 191 -8.35 -1.96 -3.78
N ARG A 192 -8.16 -1.57 -2.51
CA ARG A 192 -7.27 -2.25 -1.57
C ARG A 192 -7.66 -3.71 -1.34
N GLU A 193 -8.94 -4.00 -1.16
CA GLU A 193 -9.46 -5.36 -1.00
C GLU A 193 -9.12 -6.26 -2.20
N GLY A 194 -9.23 -5.75 -3.43
CA GLY A 194 -8.96 -6.55 -4.62
C GLY A 194 -7.49 -6.66 -5.02
N LEU A 195 -6.58 -5.87 -4.43
CA LEU A 195 -5.16 -5.90 -4.80
C LEU A 195 -4.47 -7.22 -4.44
N ASP A 196 -4.87 -7.85 -3.33
CA ASP A 196 -4.28 -9.10 -2.86
C ASP A 196 -4.68 -10.30 -3.74
N GLU A 197 -5.77 -10.17 -4.51
CA GLU A 197 -6.21 -11.18 -5.49
C GLU A 197 -5.45 -11.12 -6.84
N ILE A 198 -4.55 -10.15 -7.02
CA ILE A 198 -3.81 -9.97 -8.28
C ILE A 198 -2.45 -10.68 -8.16
N ARG A 199 -2.30 -11.83 -8.85
CA ARG A 199 -1.14 -12.75 -8.80
C ARG A 199 0.25 -12.10 -8.94
N GLY A 200 0.37 -10.92 -9.56
CA GLY A 200 1.63 -10.19 -9.70
C GLY A 200 1.82 -9.00 -8.75
N TYR A 201 0.75 -8.48 -8.17
CA TYR A 201 0.76 -7.20 -7.45
C TYR A 201 1.52 -7.32 -6.13
N VAL A 202 1.19 -8.32 -5.31
CA VAL A 202 1.88 -8.57 -4.03
C VAL A 202 3.39 -8.64 -4.23
N ALA A 203 3.85 -9.41 -5.23
CA ALA A 203 5.27 -9.53 -5.55
C ALA A 203 5.89 -8.21 -6.05
N ALA A 204 5.15 -7.39 -6.79
CA ALA A 204 5.62 -6.07 -7.22
C ALA A 204 5.76 -5.12 -6.04
N ARG A 205 4.75 -5.05 -5.17
CA ARG A 205 4.75 -4.21 -3.97
C ARG A 205 5.85 -4.63 -3.01
N MET A 206 5.99 -5.92 -2.74
CA MET A 206 7.08 -6.42 -1.89
C MET A 206 8.46 -6.10 -2.47
N ARG A 207 8.66 -6.14 -3.80
CA ARG A 207 9.92 -5.69 -4.42
C ARG A 207 10.20 -4.20 -4.20
N ARG A 208 9.19 -3.33 -4.26
CA ARG A 208 9.33 -1.89 -3.98
C ARG A 208 9.72 -1.64 -2.52
N LEU A 209 9.17 -2.41 -1.60
CA LEU A 209 9.41 -2.28 -0.16
C LEU A 209 10.75 -2.87 0.31
N ARG A 210 11.45 -3.65 -0.53
CA ARG A 210 12.73 -4.28 -0.16
C ARG A 210 13.78 -3.31 0.39
N PRO A 211 14.03 -2.13 -0.21
CA PRO A 211 15.03 -1.20 0.32
C PRO A 211 14.74 -0.75 1.77
N ASP A 212 13.46 -0.67 2.15
CA ASP A 212 13.04 -0.29 3.49
C ASP A 212 13.02 -1.49 4.46
N LEU A 213 12.72 -2.69 3.94
CA LEU A 213 12.61 -3.93 4.73
C LEU A 213 13.96 -4.63 4.94
N ASP A 214 14.85 -4.64 3.95
CA ASP A 214 16.14 -5.33 3.99
C ASP A 214 17.01 -4.90 5.19
N PRO A 215 17.07 -3.62 5.60
CA PRO A 215 17.81 -3.20 6.79
C PRO A 215 17.26 -3.75 8.12
N VAL A 216 15.98 -4.16 8.14
CA VAL A 216 15.27 -4.61 9.35
C VAL A 216 14.77 -6.05 9.26
N LYS A 217 15.18 -6.80 8.24
CA LYS A 217 14.66 -8.14 7.92
C LYS A 217 14.78 -9.18 9.04
N SER A 218 15.77 -9.04 9.93
CA SER A 218 15.95 -9.93 11.10
C SER A 218 14.84 -9.79 12.14
N ARG A 219 14.10 -8.68 12.10
CA ARG A 219 12.94 -8.39 12.94
C ARG A 219 11.70 -8.06 12.11
N THR A 220 11.70 -8.47 10.84
CA THR A 220 10.52 -8.44 9.97
C THR A 220 9.87 -9.81 9.99
N VAL A 221 8.59 -9.87 10.33
CA VAL A 221 7.82 -11.10 10.44
C VAL A 221 6.60 -11.04 9.52
N THR A 222 5.90 -12.16 9.38
CA THR A 222 4.59 -12.20 8.72
C THR A 222 3.61 -11.28 9.43
N CYS A 223 2.95 -10.41 8.69
CA CYS A 223 1.88 -9.57 9.21
C CYS A 223 0.62 -10.41 9.42
N TRP A 224 -0.02 -10.29 10.59
CA TRP A 224 -1.28 -10.98 10.91
C TRP A 224 -2.46 -10.53 10.02
N GLU A 225 -2.37 -9.35 9.42
CA GLU A 225 -3.47 -8.75 8.66
C GLU A 225 -3.40 -9.08 7.17
N CYS A 226 -2.20 -9.12 6.59
CA CYS A 226 -2.02 -9.23 5.14
C CYS A 226 -1.11 -10.39 4.72
N ASP A 227 -0.68 -11.22 5.67
CA ASP A 227 0.14 -12.42 5.46
C ASP A 227 1.47 -12.22 4.74
N GLN A 228 1.94 -10.97 4.61
CA GLN A 228 3.23 -10.65 4.00
C GLN A 228 4.32 -10.52 5.06
N PHE A 229 5.55 -10.94 4.73
CA PHE A 229 6.77 -10.64 5.48
C PHE A 229 7.14 -9.15 5.40
N ALA A 230 6.32 -8.31 6.02
CA ALA A 230 6.40 -6.87 5.94
C ALA A 230 6.17 -6.17 7.29
N LEU A 231 5.91 -6.93 8.36
CA LEU A 231 5.70 -6.39 9.70
C LEU A 231 7.04 -6.26 10.43
N ALA A 232 7.57 -5.05 10.53
CA ALA A 232 8.75 -4.78 11.34
C ALA A 232 8.36 -4.56 12.81
N VAL A 233 9.08 -5.22 13.72
CA VAL A 233 8.86 -5.16 15.17
C VAL A 233 10.18 -4.86 15.90
N GLY A 234 10.16 -4.78 17.23
CA GLY A 234 11.40 -4.73 18.01
C GLY A 234 12.10 -3.37 17.97
N ALA A 235 11.35 -2.27 17.94
CA ALA A 235 11.86 -0.90 17.94
C ALA A 235 11.45 -0.09 19.18
N GLY A 236 10.91 -0.74 20.22
CA GLY A 236 10.38 -0.13 21.44
C GLY A 236 8.98 0.48 21.29
N GLU A 237 8.68 1.15 20.17
CA GLU A 237 7.45 1.93 20.00
C GLU A 237 6.24 1.14 19.48
N GLY A 238 6.44 -0.12 19.10
CA GLY A 238 5.43 -0.97 18.46
C GLY A 238 5.92 -1.55 17.14
N GLY A 239 4.97 -2.15 16.39
CA GLY A 239 5.24 -2.72 15.09
C GLY A 239 4.51 -2.00 13.97
N TYR A 240 5.09 -2.04 12.78
CA TYR A 240 4.54 -1.41 11.59
C TYR A 240 4.68 -2.32 10.38
N CYS A 241 3.56 -2.55 9.69
CA CYS A 241 3.56 -3.27 8.42
C CYS A 241 3.84 -2.32 7.26
N PHE A 242 4.96 -2.51 6.57
CA PHE A 242 5.29 -1.73 5.37
C PHE A 242 4.37 -2.04 4.18
N TYR A 243 3.67 -3.18 4.21
CA TYR A 243 2.72 -3.57 3.17
C TYR A 243 1.33 -2.95 3.40
N CYS A 244 0.62 -3.32 4.46
CA CYS A 244 -0.76 -2.89 4.70
C CYS A 244 -0.89 -1.67 5.64
N HIS A 245 0.23 -1.11 6.11
CA HIS A 245 0.29 0.07 6.98
C HIS A 245 -0.30 -0.08 8.39
N GLN A 246 -0.68 -1.30 8.79
CA GLN A 246 -1.13 -1.58 10.16
C GLN A 246 -0.07 -1.23 11.21
N ARG A 247 -0.52 -0.66 12.33
CA ARG A 247 0.28 -0.25 13.48
C ARG A 247 -0.41 -0.67 14.78
N ARG A 248 0.33 -1.27 15.69
CA ARG A 248 -0.12 -1.61 17.05
C ARG A 248 1.05 -1.61 18.04
N GLY A 249 0.72 -1.59 19.32
CA GLY A 249 1.71 -1.69 20.40
C GLY A 249 2.42 -3.05 20.42
N PRO A 250 3.58 -3.15 21.08
CA PRO A 250 4.39 -4.39 21.12
C PRO A 250 3.63 -5.60 21.65
N GLU A 251 2.92 -5.46 22.77
CA GLU A 251 2.16 -6.57 23.39
C GLU A 251 1.00 -7.03 22.50
N ASP A 252 0.25 -6.08 21.94
CA ASP A 252 -0.87 -6.36 21.04
C ASP A 252 -0.42 -7.13 19.80
N ILE A 253 0.71 -6.74 19.19
CA ILE A 253 1.24 -7.42 18.01
C ILE A 253 1.79 -8.80 18.37
N ALA A 254 2.50 -8.93 19.49
CA ALA A 254 2.99 -10.23 19.93
C ALA A 254 1.83 -11.22 20.09
N LEU A 255 0.73 -10.77 20.71
CA LEU A 255 -0.47 -11.56 20.90
C LEU A 255 -1.16 -11.89 19.56
N ALA A 256 -1.36 -10.89 18.71
CA ALA A 256 -1.98 -11.09 17.39
C ALA A 256 -1.17 -12.04 16.51
N TYR A 257 0.16 -11.92 16.51
CA TYR A 257 1.03 -12.84 15.78
C TYR A 257 0.94 -14.26 16.33
N ALA A 258 0.97 -14.43 17.65
CA ALA A 258 0.83 -15.75 18.26
C ALA A 258 -0.51 -16.42 17.92
N TYR A 259 -1.60 -15.65 17.90
CA TYR A 259 -2.94 -16.19 17.67
C TYR A 259 -3.20 -16.43 16.19
N GLU A 260 -3.01 -15.41 15.36
CA GLU A 260 -3.45 -15.42 13.96
C GLU A 260 -2.41 -16.06 13.03
N VAL A 261 -1.10 -15.90 13.33
CA VAL A 261 -0.03 -16.44 12.48
C VAL A 261 0.42 -17.82 12.96
N LEU A 262 0.61 -17.99 14.27
CA LEU A 262 1.07 -19.27 14.83
C LEU A 262 -0.06 -20.20 15.28
N GLY A 263 -1.31 -19.74 15.31
CA GLY A 263 -2.46 -20.55 15.76
C GLY A 263 -2.42 -20.92 17.23
N ARG A 264 -1.68 -20.19 18.07
CA ARG A 264 -1.54 -20.46 19.50
C ARG A 264 -2.68 -19.82 20.27
N THR A 265 -3.31 -20.59 21.14
CA THR A 265 -4.35 -20.10 22.04
C THR A 265 -3.94 -20.31 23.49
N THR A 266 -4.59 -19.62 24.42
CA THR A 266 -4.43 -19.89 25.85
C THR A 266 -4.78 -21.34 26.19
N TRP A 267 -5.73 -21.93 25.48
CA TRP A 267 -6.11 -23.34 25.64
C TRP A 267 -5.00 -24.33 25.23
N SER A 268 -4.29 -24.04 24.13
CA SER A 268 -3.16 -24.89 23.71
C SER A 268 -2.05 -24.91 24.76
N ALA A 269 -1.81 -23.79 25.44
CA ALA A 269 -0.81 -23.70 26.50
C ALA A 269 -1.17 -24.56 27.73
N VAL A 270 -2.42 -24.48 28.19
CA VAL A 270 -2.92 -25.29 29.31
C VAL A 270 -2.90 -26.80 29.01
N SER A 271 -2.95 -27.17 27.72
CA SER A 271 -2.90 -28.56 27.25
C SER A 271 -1.47 -29.08 26.99
N GLY A 272 -0.44 -28.38 27.47
CA GLY A 272 0.96 -28.76 27.30
C GLY A 272 1.66 -28.17 26.07
N GLY A 273 1.02 -27.23 25.38
CA GLY A 273 1.64 -26.40 24.33
C GLY A 273 2.38 -25.18 24.88
N LEU A 274 2.94 -24.38 23.98
CA LEU A 274 3.62 -23.12 24.35
C LEU A 274 2.60 -22.05 24.74
N ASP A 275 2.93 -21.22 25.73
CA ASP A 275 2.23 -19.96 25.96
C ASP A 275 2.28 -19.10 24.68
N PRO A 276 1.21 -18.36 24.36
CA PRO A 276 1.18 -17.49 23.18
C PRO A 276 2.27 -16.42 23.21
N VAL A 277 2.45 -15.78 24.37
CA VAL A 277 3.41 -14.71 24.62
C VAL A 277 4.05 -14.91 25.99
N TYR A 278 5.33 -14.55 26.12
CA TYR A 278 6.12 -14.62 27.34
C TYR A 278 6.63 -13.24 27.73
N TRP A 279 6.99 -13.08 29.00
CA TRP A 279 7.79 -11.96 29.47
C TRP A 279 9.20 -12.05 28.87
N CYS A 280 9.66 -10.95 28.26
CA CYS A 280 11.00 -10.88 27.74
C CYS A 280 11.99 -10.66 28.89
N PRO A 281 12.96 -11.57 29.12
CA PRO A 281 13.85 -11.47 30.27
C PRO A 281 14.89 -10.33 30.17
N LEU A 282 14.91 -9.59 29.05
CA LEU A 282 15.90 -8.53 28.80
C LEU A 282 15.31 -7.12 28.88
N CYS A 283 14.04 -6.96 28.53
CA CYS A 283 13.35 -5.67 28.59
C CYS A 283 12.15 -5.65 29.53
N ASP A 284 11.81 -6.81 30.12
CA ASP A 284 10.70 -6.97 31.04
C ASP A 284 9.34 -6.54 30.47
N VAL A 285 9.14 -6.78 29.17
CA VAL A 285 7.87 -6.56 28.47
C VAL A 285 7.30 -7.91 28.01
N GLU A 286 6.00 -8.12 28.21
CA GLU A 286 5.24 -9.30 27.76
C GLU A 286 5.02 -9.28 26.24
N ALA A 287 6.13 -9.40 25.50
CA ALA A 287 6.16 -9.34 24.04
C ALA A 287 7.14 -10.34 23.43
N LEU A 288 7.60 -11.35 24.19
CA LEU A 288 8.46 -12.40 23.66
C LEU A 288 7.60 -13.52 23.05
N VAL A 289 7.80 -13.78 21.76
CA VAL A 289 7.13 -14.87 21.05
C VAL A 289 8.17 -15.90 20.63
N ARG A 290 7.91 -17.17 20.96
CA ARG A 290 8.80 -18.28 20.61
C ARG A 290 8.50 -18.83 19.22
N THR A 291 9.54 -19.36 18.57
CA THR A 291 9.49 -19.99 17.23
C THR A 291 8.95 -19.09 16.08
N VAL A 292 9.32 -17.82 16.10
CA VAL A 292 8.97 -16.82 15.09
C VAL A 292 9.84 -17.02 13.86
N LEU A 293 9.22 -16.96 12.67
CA LEU A 293 9.95 -16.90 11.41
C LEU A 293 10.18 -15.44 11.03
N THR A 294 11.39 -15.14 10.56
CA THR A 294 11.76 -13.78 10.15
C THR A 294 11.99 -13.72 8.64
N ALA A 295 11.90 -12.54 8.05
CA ALA A 295 12.21 -12.36 6.63
C ALA A 295 13.70 -12.63 6.32
N ALA A 296 14.57 -12.56 7.33
CA ALA A 296 15.98 -12.94 7.21
C ALA A 296 16.19 -14.45 7.09
N ASP A 297 15.39 -15.22 7.83
CA ASP A 297 15.45 -16.67 7.89
C ASP A 297 14.01 -17.25 8.01
N PRO A 298 13.34 -17.48 6.88
CA PRO A 298 11.95 -17.94 6.85
C PRO A 298 11.80 -19.45 7.09
N GLU A 299 12.90 -20.17 7.29
CA GLU A 299 12.90 -21.63 7.52
C GLU A 299 13.31 -22.00 8.93
N ASN A 300 14.17 -21.21 9.58
CA ASN A 300 14.65 -21.48 10.93
C ASN A 300 14.00 -20.53 11.95
N PRO A 301 13.11 -21.06 12.83
CA PRO A 301 12.41 -20.24 13.79
C PRO A 301 13.31 -19.78 14.94
N VAL A 302 13.06 -18.56 15.43
CA VAL A 302 13.79 -17.93 16.54
C VAL A 302 12.83 -17.48 17.65
N ASP A 303 13.35 -17.26 18.84
CA ASP A 303 12.60 -16.55 19.89
C ASP A 303 12.85 -15.05 19.72
N LEU A 304 11.79 -14.26 19.49
CA LEU A 304 11.88 -12.83 19.16
C LEU A 304 11.01 -12.01 20.11
N CYS A 305 11.60 -10.99 20.72
CA CYS A 305 10.83 -9.98 21.43
C CYS A 305 10.32 -8.89 20.48
N PHE A 306 9.00 -8.71 20.42
CA PHE A 306 8.33 -7.73 19.58
C PHE A 306 8.49 -6.29 20.11
N HIS A 307 8.93 -6.11 21.36
CA HIS A 307 9.30 -4.82 21.93
C HIS A 307 10.76 -4.43 21.66
N CYS A 308 11.73 -5.19 22.18
CA CYS A 308 13.16 -4.82 22.08
C CYS A 308 13.91 -5.40 20.87
N GLY A 309 13.32 -6.37 20.16
CA GLY A 309 13.91 -6.96 18.95
C GLY A 309 15.01 -8.00 19.20
N GLU A 310 15.32 -8.35 20.44
CA GLU A 310 16.35 -9.35 20.73
C GLU A 310 15.92 -10.75 20.30
N THR A 311 16.86 -11.49 19.72
CA THR A 311 16.66 -12.84 19.17
C THR A 311 17.48 -13.87 19.94
N GLY A 312 16.92 -14.43 21.03
CA GLY A 312 17.38 -15.66 21.70
C GLY A 312 18.83 -15.78 22.19
N SER A 313 19.75 -14.85 21.88
CA SER A 313 21.19 -15.02 22.05
C SER A 313 21.63 -15.08 23.53
N GLY A 314 20.81 -14.53 24.44
CA GLY A 314 20.98 -14.61 25.89
C GLY A 314 19.86 -15.35 26.62
N MET A 315 18.98 -16.07 25.92
CA MET A 315 17.80 -16.69 26.52
C MET A 315 17.95 -18.22 26.56
N ARG A 316 17.73 -18.82 27.73
CA ARG A 316 17.66 -20.28 27.91
C ARG A 316 16.27 -20.69 28.33
N GLU A 317 15.93 -21.95 28.05
CA GLU A 317 14.72 -22.56 28.59
C GLU A 317 15.00 -23.10 29.99
N CYS A 318 14.20 -22.69 30.97
CA CYS A 318 14.30 -23.21 32.33
C CYS A 318 13.92 -24.70 32.35
N ALA A 319 14.84 -25.56 32.80
CA ALA A 319 14.65 -27.01 32.87
C ALA A 319 13.51 -27.45 33.81
N ARG A 320 12.98 -26.54 34.64
CA ARG A 320 11.89 -26.81 35.59
C ARG A 320 10.52 -26.35 35.08
N CYS A 321 10.41 -25.11 34.62
CA CYS A 321 9.11 -24.53 34.22
C CYS A 321 8.95 -24.36 32.71
N GLY A 322 9.99 -24.62 31.90
CA GLY A 322 9.95 -24.45 30.45
C GLY A 322 9.92 -22.99 29.97
N LYS A 323 9.97 -22.01 30.90
CA LYS A 323 9.92 -20.59 30.55
C LYS A 323 11.30 -20.07 30.12
N PRO A 324 11.34 -19.13 29.16
CA PRO A 324 12.57 -18.45 28.79
C PRO A 324 13.06 -17.58 29.95
N PHE A 325 14.37 -17.57 30.20
CA PHE A 325 15.03 -16.69 31.17
C PHE A 325 16.41 -16.25 30.65
N ALA A 326 16.89 -15.11 31.16
CA ALA A 326 18.26 -14.67 30.90
C ALA A 326 19.20 -15.42 31.84
N ALA A 327 20.06 -16.28 31.29
CA ALA A 327 21.04 -17.00 32.09
C ALA A 327 22.30 -16.15 32.25
N ALA A 328 22.76 -15.97 33.49
CA ALA A 328 24.00 -15.23 33.74
C ALA A 328 25.25 -16.07 33.36
N ASP A 329 25.17 -17.41 33.42
CA ASP A 329 26.27 -18.35 33.14
C ASP A 329 25.76 -19.77 32.72
N GLU A 330 26.13 -20.84 33.45
CA GLU A 330 25.72 -22.24 33.23
C GLU A 330 24.35 -22.58 33.86
N GLU A 331 23.59 -21.56 34.28
CA GLU A 331 22.29 -21.75 34.89
C GLU A 331 21.34 -22.54 33.96
N SER A 332 20.62 -23.48 34.58
CA SER A 332 19.63 -24.34 33.92
C SER A 332 18.21 -24.10 34.41
N ALA A 333 18.01 -23.20 35.39
CA ALA A 333 16.70 -22.85 35.92
C ALA A 333 16.62 -21.35 36.23
N CYS A 334 15.44 -20.76 36.07
CA CYS A 334 15.18 -19.36 36.40
C CYS A 334 15.14 -19.11 37.91
N ASP A 335 15.34 -17.86 38.33
CA ASP A 335 15.35 -17.41 39.73
C ASP A 335 14.12 -17.86 40.51
N ASP A 336 12.91 -17.71 39.97
CA ASP A 336 11.68 -18.17 40.62
C ASP A 336 11.71 -19.66 40.95
N CYS A 337 12.20 -20.47 40.00
CA CYS A 337 12.31 -21.91 40.17
C CYS A 337 13.42 -22.30 41.14
N LEU A 338 14.51 -21.53 41.21
CA LEU A 338 15.61 -21.73 42.17
C LEU A 338 15.15 -21.36 43.60
N HIS A 339 14.48 -20.23 43.77
CA HIS A 339 13.95 -19.78 45.06
C HIS A 339 12.84 -20.70 45.60
N ALA A 340 12.00 -21.26 44.73
CA ALA A 340 10.98 -22.24 45.13
C ALA A 340 11.59 -23.50 45.78
N VAL A 341 12.80 -23.91 45.37
CA VAL A 341 13.51 -25.05 46.01
C VAL A 341 13.90 -24.72 47.45
N ILE A 342 14.43 -23.51 47.66
CA ILE A 342 14.95 -23.05 48.94
C ILE A 342 13.81 -22.87 49.96
N ALA A 343 12.61 -22.49 49.52
CA ALA A 343 11.43 -22.34 50.38
C ALA A 343 10.80 -23.69 50.81
N THR A 344 11.18 -24.81 50.18
CA THR A 344 10.64 -26.15 50.46
C THR A 344 11.64 -27.10 51.15
N GLY A 345 12.86 -26.63 51.42
CA GLY A 345 13.90 -27.36 52.18
C GLY A 345 14.09 -26.77 53.57
#